data_AF-A0AAE7SZG3-F1
#
_entry.id   AF-A0AAE7SZG3-F1
#
_cell.length_a   1.000
_cell.length_b   1.000
_cell.length_c   1.000
_cell.angle_alpha   90.00
_cell.angle_beta   90.00
_cell.angle_gamma   90.00
#
_symmetry.space_group_name_H-M   'P 1'
#
loop_
_entity.id
_entity.type
_entity.pdbx_description
1 polymer ?
#
loop_
_entity_poly.entity_id
_entity_poly.type
_entity_poly.pdbx_seq_one_letter_code
_entity_poly.pdbx_strand_id
1 'polypeptide(L)'
;MEIPTEIIVALLGILGIILSAFLGAFLYKGKLRKEQKAKVKSMVGESIFTSLNKYKDTIKSLKVIAPAFPEETFNNREEDFFDSFAIVPEIMLNPKSLENFISDISKLRTNDFDNLGLDSGATLYCLERYFMNLTKYLSPLHPDQYPLVGTIIVNDFNKFHSRITKIIYKELNKTRVKYVFHNGFFWKQKKKKYQLELWEKSILYSLIYPDKSKLPDGQKEIVNLIGLALNEGVRLTNAPTAIKEPNAHVVKLQQKLNENTIKPKG
;
A
#
# COMPACT_ATOMS: atom_id res chain seq x y z
N MET A 1 -47.34 45.92 58.25
CA MET A 1 -46.00 46.50 58.02
C MET A 1 -45.71 46.29 56.55
N GLU A 2 -45.94 47.32 55.73
CA GLU A 2 -45.71 47.23 54.29
C GLU A 2 -44.20 47.26 54.05
N ILE A 3 -43.67 46.24 53.37
CA ILE A 3 -42.27 46.25 52.96
C ILE A 3 -42.15 47.35 51.88
N PRO A 4 -41.29 48.36 52.07
CA PRO A 4 -41.12 49.42 51.10
C PRO A 4 -40.80 48.84 49.73
N THR A 5 -41.52 49.30 48.71
CA THR A 5 -41.38 48.84 47.32
C THR A 5 -39.93 48.94 46.83
N GLU A 6 -39.17 49.92 47.34
CA GLU A 6 -37.74 50.13 47.09
C GLU A 6 -36.87 48.95 47.54
N ILE A 7 -37.19 48.31 48.68
CA ILE A 7 -36.45 47.13 49.19
C ILE A 7 -36.73 45.91 48.29
N ILE A 8 -37.96 45.76 47.80
CA ILE A 8 -38.33 44.67 46.88
C ILE A 8 -37.62 44.85 45.54
N VAL A 9 -37.57 46.07 45.00
CA VAL A 9 -36.86 46.38 43.75
C VAL A 9 -35.36 46.15 43.88
N ALA A 10 -34.76 46.54 45.00
CA ALA A 10 -33.33 46.29 45.28
C ALA A 10 -33.00 44.79 45.35
N LEU A 11 -33.84 43.99 46.04
CA LEU A 11 -33.66 42.54 46.13
C LEU A 11 -33.80 41.84 44.76
N LEU A 12 -34.77 42.25 43.94
CA LEU A 12 -34.94 41.73 42.57
C LEU A 12 -33.75 42.11 41.67
N GLY A 13 -33.20 43.32 41.82
CA GLY A 13 -31.99 43.74 41.12
C GLY A 13 -30.77 42.89 41.46
N ILE A 14 -30.54 42.63 42.75
CA ILE A 14 -29.44 41.75 43.22
C ILE A 14 -29.63 40.32 42.72
N LEU A 15 -30.86 39.78 42.79
CA LEU A 15 -31.18 38.43 42.31
C LEU A 15 -30.94 38.31 40.79
N GLY A 16 -31.31 39.33 40.02
CA GLY A 16 -31.09 39.38 38.57
C GLY A 16 -29.60 39.38 38.18
N ILE A 17 -28.75 40.08 38.94
CA ILE A 17 -27.29 40.11 38.74
C ILE A 17 -26.69 38.73 39.03
N ILE A 18 -27.07 38.10 40.14
CA ILE A 18 -26.57 36.77 40.53
C ILE A 18 -27.00 35.71 39.51
N LEU A 19 -28.26 35.74 39.07
CA LEU A 19 -28.78 34.80 38.08
C LEU A 19 -28.05 34.96 36.73
N SER A 20 -27.82 36.21 36.31
CA SER A 20 -27.11 36.53 35.07
C SER A 20 -25.64 36.11 35.11
N ALA A 21 -24.95 36.31 36.24
CA ALA A 21 -23.59 35.86 36.45
C ALA A 21 -23.49 34.32 36.44
N PHE A 22 -24.45 33.63 37.08
CA PHE A 22 -24.52 32.17 37.10
C PHE A 22 -24.81 31.58 35.71
N LEU A 23 -25.78 32.14 34.98
CA LEU A 23 -26.09 31.78 33.60
C LEU A 23 -24.89 32.03 32.68
N GLY A 24 -24.22 33.18 32.84
CA GLY A 24 -23.01 33.53 32.10
C GLY A 24 -21.89 32.50 32.32
N ALA A 25 -21.61 32.14 33.57
CA ALA A 25 -20.61 31.13 33.91
C ALA A 25 -20.95 29.73 33.36
N PHE A 26 -22.23 29.32 33.43
CA PHE A 26 -22.69 28.03 32.93
C PHE A 26 -22.62 27.94 31.40
N LEU A 27 -23.11 28.98 30.70
CA LEU A 27 -23.04 29.07 29.23
C LEU A 27 -21.60 29.17 28.73
N TYR A 28 -20.75 29.93 29.42
CA TYR A 28 -19.33 30.06 29.10
C TYR A 28 -18.59 28.71 29.25
N LYS A 29 -18.85 27.97 30.33
CA LYS A 29 -18.31 26.61 30.52
C LYS A 29 -18.79 25.65 29.41
N GLY A 30 -20.05 25.78 28.98
CA GLY A 30 -20.61 25.04 27.85
C GLY A 30 -19.93 25.37 26.52
N LYS A 31 -19.69 26.66 26.24
CA LYS A 31 -19.00 27.15 25.04
C LYS A 31 -17.55 26.67 25.00
N LEU A 32 -16.79 26.83 26.10
CA LEU A 32 -15.41 26.37 26.22
C LEU A 32 -15.28 24.87 25.95
N ARG A 33 -16.18 24.04 26.51
CA ARG A 33 -16.19 22.59 26.23
C ARG A 33 -16.46 22.28 24.76
N LYS A 34 -17.33 23.04 24.08
CA LYS A 34 -17.59 22.89 22.65
C LYS A 34 -16.36 23.27 21.81
N GLU A 35 -15.71 24.39 22.13
CA GLU A 35 -14.49 24.85 21.46
C GLU A 35 -13.32 23.88 21.63
N GLN A 36 -13.09 23.38 22.86
CA GLN A 36 -12.08 22.35 23.13
C GLN A 36 -12.35 21.08 22.33
N LYS A 37 -13.61 20.60 22.29
CA LYS A 37 -13.98 19.43 21.48
C LYS A 37 -13.77 19.66 19.98
N ALA A 38 -14.07 20.86 19.48
CA ALA A 38 -13.83 21.22 18.08
C ALA A 38 -12.33 21.24 17.76
N LYS A 39 -11.51 21.82 18.65
CA LYS A 39 -10.05 21.83 18.53
C LYS A 39 -9.46 20.41 18.49
N VAL A 40 -9.87 19.54 19.41
CA VAL A 40 -9.43 18.13 19.41
C VAL A 40 -9.81 17.43 18.12
N LYS A 41 -11.05 17.59 17.63
CA LYS A 41 -11.48 17.02 16.34
C LYS A 41 -10.65 17.52 15.17
N SER A 42 -10.30 18.81 15.17
CA SER A 42 -9.44 19.42 14.16
C SER A 42 -8.04 18.78 14.16
N MET A 43 -7.43 18.66 15.34
CA MET A 43 -6.10 18.04 15.49
C MET A 43 -6.09 16.56 15.06
N VAL A 44 -7.13 15.81 15.43
CA VAL A 44 -7.30 14.41 14.98
C VAL A 44 -7.46 14.35 13.47
N GLY A 45 -8.27 15.23 12.88
CA GLY A 45 -8.44 15.32 11.42
C GLY A 45 -7.14 15.63 10.69
N GLU A 46 -6.35 16.57 11.19
CA GLU A 46 -5.05 16.96 10.63
C GLU A 46 -4.03 15.81 10.70
N SER A 47 -3.97 15.10 11.83
CA SER A 47 -3.11 13.92 11.99
C SER A 47 -3.48 12.80 11.00
N ILE A 48 -4.78 12.51 10.85
CA ILE A 48 -5.30 11.55 9.86
C ILE A 48 -4.94 11.99 8.43
N PHE A 49 -5.15 13.25 8.09
CA PHE A 49 -4.83 13.79 6.77
C PHE A 49 -3.34 13.67 6.46
N THR A 50 -2.48 13.96 7.44
CA THR A 50 -1.03 13.86 7.32
C THR A 50 -0.58 12.43 7.07
N SER A 51 -1.04 11.48 7.89
CA SER A 51 -0.70 10.06 7.74
C SER A 51 -1.20 9.47 6.41
N LEU A 52 -2.39 9.87 5.94
CA LEU A 52 -2.91 9.46 4.64
C LEU A 52 -2.07 10.00 3.48
N ASN A 53 -1.61 11.25 3.55
CA ASN A 53 -0.71 11.81 2.53
C ASN A 53 0.66 11.15 2.54
N LYS A 54 1.26 10.92 3.71
CA LYS A 54 2.51 10.15 3.80
C LYS A 54 2.36 8.77 3.16
N TYR A 55 1.27 8.05 3.48
CA TYR A 55 1.04 6.74 2.89
C TYR A 55 0.88 6.82 1.36
N LYS A 56 0.13 7.83 0.87
CA LYS A 56 -0.02 8.11 -0.56
C LYS A 56 1.33 8.36 -1.23
N ASP A 57 2.20 9.14 -0.60
CA ASP A 57 3.50 9.50 -1.16
C ASP A 57 4.46 8.33 -1.15
N THR A 58 4.49 7.51 -0.09
CA THR A 58 5.26 6.27 -0.05
C THR A 58 4.86 5.31 -1.17
N ILE A 59 3.57 5.08 -1.42
CA ILE A 59 3.17 4.12 -2.46
C ILE A 59 3.46 4.60 -3.89
N LYS A 60 3.75 5.89 -4.11
CA LYS A 60 4.14 6.38 -5.46
C LYS A 60 5.38 5.66 -5.98
N SER A 61 6.29 5.25 -5.09
CA SER A 61 7.49 4.49 -5.45
C SER A 61 7.19 3.15 -6.14
N LEU A 62 5.97 2.59 -5.95
CA LEU A 62 5.51 1.40 -6.69
C LEU A 62 5.28 1.66 -8.19
N LYS A 63 5.28 2.93 -8.62
CA LYS A 63 5.03 3.37 -9.99
C LYS A 63 6.22 4.10 -10.63
N VAL A 64 7.30 4.36 -9.90
CA VAL A 64 8.42 5.12 -10.45
C VAL A 64 9.21 4.20 -11.37
N ILE A 65 9.19 4.51 -12.67
CA ILE A 65 9.66 3.64 -13.75
C ILE A 65 11.15 3.87 -13.98
N ALA A 66 11.94 2.81 -13.89
CA ALA A 66 13.33 2.79 -14.36
C ALA A 66 13.53 1.66 -15.39
N PRO A 67 14.44 1.85 -16.37
CA PRO A 67 14.86 0.76 -17.23
C PRO A 67 15.56 -0.31 -16.40
N ALA A 68 15.15 -1.57 -16.54
CA ALA A 68 15.74 -2.67 -15.78
C ALA A 68 17.19 -3.00 -16.18
N PHE A 69 17.66 -2.56 -17.36
CA PHE A 69 18.98 -2.89 -17.91
C PHE A 69 19.61 -1.69 -18.66
N PRO A 70 20.96 -1.50 -18.63
CA PRO A 70 21.64 -0.40 -19.34
C PRO A 70 21.60 -0.51 -20.87
N GLU A 71 21.47 0.63 -21.56
CA GLU A 71 21.38 0.75 -23.03
C GLU A 71 22.62 0.24 -23.79
N GLU A 72 23.81 0.25 -23.17
CA GLU A 72 25.07 -0.16 -23.82
C GLU A 72 25.13 -1.67 -24.16
N THR A 73 24.19 -2.46 -23.66
CA THR A 73 24.09 -3.91 -23.90
C THR A 73 23.28 -4.27 -25.17
N PHE A 74 22.64 -3.29 -25.82
CA PHE A 74 21.61 -3.52 -26.84
C PHE A 74 22.10 -3.63 -28.28
N ASN A 75 23.30 -3.13 -28.61
CA ASN A 75 23.72 -2.98 -30.01
C ASN A 75 24.09 -4.28 -30.76
N ASN A 76 23.97 -5.47 -30.15
CA ASN A 76 24.47 -6.72 -30.77
C ASN A 76 23.67 -8.00 -30.43
N ARG A 77 22.37 -7.93 -30.09
CA ARG A 77 21.61 -9.15 -29.77
C ARG A 77 20.33 -9.26 -30.60
N GLU A 78 20.22 -10.35 -31.34
CA GLU A 78 18.95 -10.84 -31.87
C GLU A 78 18.03 -11.17 -30.67
N GLU A 79 16.90 -10.47 -30.61
CA GLU A 79 15.72 -10.67 -29.75
C GLU A 79 15.98 -11.22 -28.33
N ASP A 80 16.22 -10.32 -27.37
CA ASP A 80 16.21 -10.62 -25.93
C ASP A 80 14.76 -10.96 -25.47
N PHE A 81 14.58 -11.97 -24.62
CA PHE A 81 13.24 -12.46 -24.22
C PHE A 81 12.38 -11.40 -23.45
N PHE A 82 13.03 -10.36 -22.94
CA PHE A 82 12.41 -9.17 -22.34
C PHE A 82 12.84 -7.88 -23.09
N ASP A 83 13.25 -8.01 -24.36
CA ASP A 83 13.99 -6.96 -25.07
C ASP A 83 13.24 -5.63 -25.05
N SER A 84 13.99 -4.59 -24.70
CA SER A 84 13.61 -3.18 -24.72
C SER A 84 12.42 -2.80 -23.81
N PHE A 85 12.72 -2.12 -22.69
CA PHE A 85 11.75 -1.53 -21.74
C PHE A 85 11.04 -2.47 -20.77
N ALA A 86 11.77 -3.40 -20.13
CA ALA A 86 11.32 -3.93 -18.84
C ALA A 86 11.29 -2.79 -17.80
N ILE A 87 10.16 -2.08 -17.78
CA ILE A 87 9.84 -1.00 -16.85
C ILE A 87 9.61 -1.64 -15.50
N VAL A 88 10.51 -1.36 -14.57
CA VAL A 88 10.41 -1.86 -13.19
C VAL A 88 10.30 -0.68 -12.23
N PRO A 89 9.56 -0.82 -11.12
CA PRO A 89 9.63 0.14 -10.04
C PRO A 89 11.07 0.29 -9.53
N GLU A 90 11.54 1.52 -9.32
CA GLU A 90 12.90 1.82 -8.81
C GLU A 90 13.27 1.02 -7.56
N ILE A 91 12.28 0.69 -6.75
CA ILE A 91 12.44 -0.12 -5.53
C ILE A 91 12.99 -1.53 -5.81
N MET A 92 12.96 -2.02 -7.05
CA MET A 92 13.47 -3.33 -7.46
C MET A 92 14.81 -3.26 -8.19
N LEU A 93 15.40 -2.08 -8.36
CA LEU A 93 16.68 -1.96 -9.08
C LEU A 93 17.83 -2.67 -8.36
N ASN A 94 17.79 -2.69 -7.03
CA ASN A 94 18.81 -3.32 -6.20
C ASN A 94 18.26 -3.59 -4.79
N PRO A 95 18.95 -4.42 -3.98
CA PRO A 95 18.53 -4.72 -2.62
C PRO A 95 18.37 -3.48 -1.73
N LYS A 96 19.23 -2.47 -1.89
CA LYS A 96 19.19 -1.27 -1.05
C LYS A 96 17.94 -0.44 -1.30
N SER A 97 17.53 -0.27 -2.56
CA SER A 97 16.28 0.41 -2.92
C SER A 97 15.06 -0.29 -2.32
N LEU A 98 15.05 -1.64 -2.33
CA LEU A 98 13.98 -2.43 -1.74
C LEU A 98 13.93 -2.27 -0.22
N GLU A 99 15.08 -2.36 0.45
CA GLU A 99 15.20 -2.17 1.90
C GLU A 99 14.72 -0.79 2.35
N ASN A 100 15.10 0.26 1.62
CA ASN A 100 14.67 1.62 1.91
C ASN A 100 13.14 1.73 1.85
N PHE A 101 12.53 1.17 0.80
CA PHE A 101 11.08 1.17 0.64
C PHE A 101 10.36 0.38 1.76
N ILE A 102 10.89 -0.79 2.14
CA ILE A 102 10.35 -1.59 3.26
C ILE A 102 10.48 -0.83 4.58
N SER A 103 11.58 -0.11 4.80
CA SER A 103 11.78 0.75 5.96
C SER A 103 10.70 1.82 6.03
N ASP A 104 10.36 2.45 4.91
CA ASP A 104 9.33 3.49 4.88
C ASP A 104 7.92 2.94 5.14
N ILE A 105 7.59 1.75 4.61
CA ILE A 105 6.35 1.04 4.98
C ILE A 105 6.32 0.74 6.49
N SER A 106 7.43 0.27 7.05
CA SER A 106 7.53 -0.10 8.46
C SER A 106 7.38 1.13 9.38
N LYS A 107 7.94 2.27 8.98
CA LYS A 107 7.74 3.56 9.66
C LYS A 107 6.28 3.98 9.64
N LEU A 108 5.59 3.87 8.50
CA LEU A 108 4.15 4.14 8.44
C LEU A 108 3.36 3.22 9.37
N ARG A 109 3.72 1.93 9.40
CA ARG A 109 3.05 0.91 10.22
C ARG A 109 3.20 1.17 11.72
N THR A 110 4.34 1.76 12.12
CA THR A 110 4.69 2.04 13.51
C THR A 110 4.16 3.40 13.97
N ASN A 111 4.33 4.44 13.15
CA ASN A 111 4.13 5.83 13.57
C ASN A 111 2.79 6.41 13.15
N ASP A 112 2.20 5.90 12.07
CA ASP A 112 1.05 6.53 11.41
C ASP A 112 -0.19 5.60 11.37
N PHE A 113 -0.08 4.34 11.81
CA PHE A 113 -1.12 3.34 11.63
C PHE A 113 -2.43 3.63 12.37
N ASP A 114 -2.36 4.17 13.59
CA ASP A 114 -3.56 4.49 14.39
C ASP A 114 -4.40 5.60 13.72
N ASN A 115 -3.76 6.41 12.88
CA ASN A 115 -4.40 7.46 12.09
C ASN A 115 -5.08 6.92 10.82
N LEU A 116 -4.85 5.66 10.45
CA LEU A 116 -5.45 5.06 9.26
C LEU A 116 -6.85 4.50 9.55
N GLY A 117 -7.72 4.53 8.54
CA GLY A 117 -8.99 3.80 8.56
C GLY A 117 -8.77 2.29 8.54
N LEU A 118 -9.86 1.51 8.64
CA LEU A 118 -9.75 0.05 8.55
C LEU A 118 -9.31 -0.41 7.16
N ASP A 119 -9.78 0.27 6.11
CA ASP A 119 -9.43 -0.09 4.73
C ASP A 119 -7.97 0.27 4.43
N SER A 120 -7.55 1.51 4.70
CA SER A 120 -6.15 1.95 4.53
C SER A 120 -5.17 1.19 5.45
N GLY A 121 -5.53 0.96 6.70
CA GLY A 121 -4.72 0.15 7.61
C GLY A 121 -4.57 -1.30 7.15
N ALA A 122 -5.64 -1.91 6.63
CA ALA A 122 -5.60 -3.31 6.21
C ALA A 122 -4.80 -3.49 4.92
N THR A 123 -4.85 -2.53 3.99
CA THR A 123 -3.97 -2.56 2.82
C THR A 123 -2.52 -2.31 3.20
N LEU A 124 -2.22 -1.42 4.15
CA LEU A 124 -0.84 -1.21 4.63
C LEU A 124 -0.27 -2.49 5.25
N TYR A 125 -1.06 -3.16 6.09
CA TYR A 125 -0.69 -4.45 6.65
C TYR A 125 -0.45 -5.50 5.55
N CYS A 126 -1.31 -5.56 4.53
CA CYS A 126 -1.16 -6.50 3.43
C CYS A 126 0.09 -6.20 2.59
N LEU A 127 0.38 -4.92 2.35
CA LEU A 127 1.55 -4.45 1.61
C LEU A 127 2.84 -4.82 2.34
N GLU A 128 2.94 -4.51 3.64
CA GLU A 128 4.08 -4.90 4.47
C GLU A 128 4.36 -6.41 4.39
N ARG A 129 3.32 -7.24 4.55
CA ARG A 129 3.45 -8.71 4.45
C ARG A 129 3.84 -9.18 3.05
N TYR A 130 3.33 -8.54 2.00
CA TYR A 130 3.74 -8.82 0.62
C TYR A 130 5.24 -8.62 0.47
N PHE A 131 5.76 -7.47 0.91
CA PHE A 131 7.19 -7.17 0.80
C PHE A 131 8.06 -8.06 1.68
N MET A 132 7.61 -8.44 2.88
CA MET A 132 8.31 -9.45 3.68
C MET A 132 8.43 -10.80 2.95
N ASN A 133 7.37 -11.23 2.25
CA ASN A 133 7.43 -12.46 1.46
C ASN A 133 8.27 -12.29 0.20
N LEU A 134 8.28 -11.10 -0.41
CA LEU A 134 9.14 -10.79 -1.55
C LEU A 134 10.61 -10.87 -1.15
N THR A 135 11.01 -10.25 -0.03
CA THR A 135 12.39 -10.34 0.46
C THR A 135 12.81 -11.78 0.74
N LYS A 136 11.91 -12.60 1.31
CA LYS A 136 12.18 -14.03 1.51
C LYS A 136 12.38 -14.76 0.18
N TYR A 137 11.52 -14.51 -0.80
CA TYR A 137 11.61 -15.10 -2.13
C TYR A 137 12.90 -14.68 -2.85
N LEU A 138 13.35 -13.44 -2.67
CA LEU A 138 14.56 -12.91 -3.27
C LEU A 138 15.85 -13.33 -2.54
N SER A 139 15.77 -13.71 -1.26
CA SER A 139 16.95 -14.01 -0.45
C SER A 139 17.91 -15.10 -0.98
N PRO A 140 17.45 -16.18 -1.66
CA PRO A 140 18.36 -17.15 -2.28
C PRO A 140 18.87 -16.71 -3.66
N LEU A 141 18.35 -15.62 -4.23
CA LEU A 141 18.67 -15.16 -5.58
C LEU A 141 19.86 -14.20 -5.59
N HIS A 142 20.55 -14.12 -6.73
CA HIS A 142 21.61 -13.14 -6.90
C HIS A 142 21.00 -11.72 -7.04
N PRO A 143 21.63 -10.65 -6.50
CA PRO A 143 21.07 -9.30 -6.53
C PRO A 143 20.70 -8.74 -7.92
N ASP A 144 21.38 -9.19 -8.98
CA ASP A 144 21.09 -8.82 -10.37
C ASP A 144 19.75 -9.36 -10.88
N GLN A 145 19.14 -10.32 -10.18
CA GLN A 145 17.83 -10.88 -10.52
C GLN A 145 16.66 -10.06 -9.94
N TYR A 146 16.92 -9.06 -9.08
CA TYR A 146 15.87 -8.23 -8.48
C TYR A 146 15.04 -7.46 -9.54
N PRO A 147 15.65 -6.78 -10.52
CA PRO A 147 14.89 -6.10 -11.58
C PRO A 147 14.00 -7.07 -12.36
N LEU A 148 14.54 -8.25 -12.69
CA LEU A 148 13.82 -9.30 -13.41
C LEU A 148 12.59 -9.80 -12.64
N VAL A 149 12.76 -10.12 -11.35
CA VAL A 149 11.62 -10.48 -10.48
C VAL A 149 10.63 -9.32 -10.39
N GLY A 150 11.13 -8.09 -10.32
CA GLY A 150 10.33 -6.88 -10.34
C GLY A 150 9.45 -6.75 -11.58
N THR A 151 9.97 -7.08 -12.76
CA THR A 151 9.22 -7.13 -14.02
C THR A 151 8.12 -8.18 -13.96
N ILE A 152 8.42 -9.37 -13.47
CA ILE A 152 7.45 -10.47 -13.35
C ILE A 152 6.26 -10.07 -12.45
N ILE A 153 6.53 -9.40 -11.33
CA ILE A 153 5.51 -9.03 -10.34
C ILE A 153 4.99 -7.59 -10.51
N VAL A 154 5.30 -6.90 -11.62
CA VAL A 154 4.91 -5.48 -11.81
C VAL A 154 3.40 -5.26 -11.73
N ASN A 155 2.62 -6.25 -12.17
CA ASN A 155 1.16 -6.21 -12.07
C ASN A 155 0.67 -6.22 -10.62
N ASP A 156 1.38 -6.88 -9.72
CA ASP A 156 1.07 -6.85 -8.29
C ASP A 156 1.27 -5.43 -7.74
N PHE A 157 2.40 -4.77 -8.06
CA PHE A 157 2.67 -3.39 -7.66
C PHE A 157 1.62 -2.41 -8.18
N ASN A 158 1.25 -2.51 -9.46
CA ASN A 158 0.21 -1.69 -10.06
C ASN A 158 -1.14 -1.87 -9.36
N LYS A 159 -1.49 -3.11 -9.01
CA LYS A 159 -2.72 -3.44 -8.30
C LYS A 159 -2.72 -2.90 -6.86
N PHE A 160 -1.62 -3.04 -6.13
CA PHE A 160 -1.44 -2.41 -4.81
C PHE A 160 -1.60 -0.89 -4.90
N HIS A 161 -0.83 -0.24 -5.77
CA HIS A 161 -0.89 1.21 -5.96
C HIS A 161 -2.33 1.67 -6.27
N SER A 162 -2.97 1.09 -7.30
CA SER A 162 -4.33 1.48 -7.70
C SER A 162 -5.34 1.32 -6.56
N ARG A 163 -5.29 0.18 -5.86
CA ARG A 163 -6.22 -0.11 -4.76
C ARG A 163 -6.03 0.84 -3.58
N ILE A 164 -4.78 1.04 -3.15
CA ILE A 164 -4.46 1.89 -2.01
C ILE A 164 -4.79 3.34 -2.33
N THR A 165 -4.37 3.85 -3.50
CA THR A 165 -4.66 5.22 -3.93
C THR A 165 -6.16 5.51 -3.93
N LYS A 166 -6.99 4.59 -4.46
CA LYS A 166 -8.46 4.73 -4.43
C LYS A 166 -9.02 4.79 -3.01
N ILE A 167 -8.48 4.00 -2.09
CA ILE A 167 -8.90 4.00 -0.67
C ILE A 167 -8.49 5.32 -0.01
N ILE A 168 -7.24 5.76 -0.20
CA ILE A 168 -6.74 7.00 0.38
C ILE A 168 -7.56 8.19 -0.10
N TYR A 169 -7.82 8.34 -1.41
CA TYR A 169 -8.66 9.43 -1.91
C TYR A 169 -10.07 9.41 -1.31
N LYS A 170 -10.67 8.21 -1.16
CA LYS A 170 -11.98 8.08 -0.52
C LYS A 170 -11.96 8.51 0.96
N GLU A 171 -10.88 8.22 1.67
CA GLU A 171 -10.73 8.61 3.08
C GLU A 171 -10.42 10.11 3.24
N LEU A 172 -9.57 10.67 2.37
CA LEU A 172 -9.27 12.10 2.32
C LEU A 172 -10.52 12.93 2.02
N ASN A 173 -11.37 12.50 1.07
CA ASN A 173 -12.58 13.24 0.70
C ASN A 173 -13.71 13.16 1.73
N LYS A 174 -13.65 12.20 2.67
CA LYS A 174 -14.66 12.04 3.74
C LYS A 174 -14.24 12.64 5.07
N THR A 175 -12.97 13.06 5.18
CA THR A 175 -12.32 13.66 6.37
C THR A 175 -12.85 13.15 7.70
N ARG A 176 -12.40 11.95 8.09
CA ARG A 176 -12.72 11.37 9.40
C ARG A 176 -12.02 12.17 10.51
N VAL A 177 -12.75 12.43 11.60
CA VAL A 177 -12.25 13.15 12.80
C VAL A 177 -12.27 12.27 14.06
N LYS A 178 -12.16 10.95 13.88
CA LYS A 178 -12.19 9.94 14.96
C LYS A 178 -11.25 8.79 14.63
N TYR A 179 -10.52 8.29 15.62
CA TYR A 179 -9.73 7.06 15.50
C TYR A 179 -10.62 5.82 15.34
N VAL A 180 -10.02 4.73 14.85
CA VAL A 180 -10.69 3.43 14.69
C VAL A 180 -9.79 2.37 15.30
N PHE A 181 -10.40 1.30 15.79
CA PHE A 181 -9.74 0.24 16.50
C PHE A 181 -9.31 -0.91 15.55
N HIS A 182 -8.01 -1.16 15.44
CA HIS A 182 -7.42 -2.16 14.54
C HIS A 182 -7.15 -3.53 15.18
N ASN A 183 -8.07 -4.02 16.03
CA ASN A 183 -7.98 -5.37 16.61
C ASN A 183 -9.33 -6.14 16.60
N GLY A 184 -10.44 -5.46 16.24
CA GLY A 184 -11.78 -6.02 16.31
C GLY A 184 -12.21 -6.93 15.13
N PHE A 185 -13.46 -7.38 15.17
CA PHE A 185 -14.06 -8.19 14.11
C PHE A 185 -13.99 -7.53 12.72
N PHE A 186 -14.38 -6.25 12.63
CA PHE A 186 -14.30 -5.49 11.38
C PHE A 186 -12.87 -5.39 10.84
N TRP A 187 -11.88 -5.27 11.72
CA TRP A 187 -10.47 -5.30 11.33
C TRP A 187 -10.06 -6.64 10.73
N LYS A 188 -10.42 -7.75 11.38
CA LYS A 188 -10.14 -9.11 10.88
C LYS A 188 -10.81 -9.34 9.51
N GLN A 189 -12.05 -8.87 9.33
CA GLN A 189 -12.74 -8.94 8.04
C GLN A 189 -12.01 -8.15 6.95
N LYS A 190 -11.61 -6.90 7.21
CA LYS A 190 -10.88 -6.09 6.23
C LYS A 190 -9.52 -6.69 5.87
N LYS A 191 -8.77 -7.19 6.86
CA LYS A 191 -7.53 -7.94 6.62
C LYS A 191 -7.75 -9.12 5.68
N LYS A 192 -8.72 -9.99 5.99
CA LYS A 192 -9.03 -11.18 5.17
C LYS A 192 -9.41 -10.78 3.74
N LYS A 193 -10.23 -9.73 3.59
CA LYS A 193 -10.61 -9.19 2.29
C LYS A 193 -9.39 -8.80 1.46
N TYR A 194 -8.50 -7.96 1.99
CA TYR A 194 -7.34 -7.48 1.23
C TYR A 194 -6.27 -8.55 1.04
N GLN A 195 -6.13 -9.48 1.98
CA GLN A 195 -5.30 -10.67 1.79
C GLN A 195 -5.80 -11.51 0.60
N LEU A 196 -7.11 -11.74 0.48
CA LEU A 196 -7.69 -12.42 -0.67
C LEU A 196 -7.56 -11.62 -1.97
N GLU A 197 -7.81 -10.31 -1.93
CA GLU A 197 -7.83 -9.46 -3.12
C GLU A 197 -6.42 -9.17 -3.66
N LEU A 198 -5.46 -8.88 -2.79
CA LEU A 198 -4.13 -8.36 -3.15
C LEU A 198 -3.02 -9.40 -3.01
N TRP A 199 -3.06 -10.29 -2.00
CA TRP A 199 -2.01 -11.28 -1.76
C TRP A 199 -2.30 -12.61 -2.47
N GLU A 200 -3.39 -13.29 -2.16
CA GLU A 200 -3.65 -14.65 -2.68
C GLU A 200 -3.92 -14.70 -4.19
N LYS A 201 -4.19 -13.54 -4.80
CA LYS A 201 -4.34 -13.36 -6.25
C LYS A 201 -3.13 -12.67 -6.88
N SER A 202 -1.99 -12.66 -6.20
CA SER A 202 -0.76 -12.04 -6.70
C SER A 202 0.09 -13.04 -7.47
N ILE A 203 0.94 -12.53 -8.35
CA ILE A 203 1.94 -13.32 -9.07
C ILE A 203 2.96 -13.87 -8.05
N LEU A 204 3.42 -13.04 -7.11
CA LEU A 204 4.34 -13.48 -6.06
C LEU A 204 3.80 -14.65 -5.23
N TYR A 205 2.51 -14.64 -4.88
CA TYR A 205 1.88 -15.75 -4.15
C TYR A 205 1.92 -17.04 -4.97
N SER A 206 1.74 -16.93 -6.28
CA SER A 206 1.77 -18.08 -7.20
C SER A 206 3.18 -18.60 -7.43
N LEU A 207 4.21 -17.73 -7.37
CA LEU A 207 5.62 -18.13 -7.38
C LEU A 207 5.99 -18.92 -6.12
N ILE A 208 5.49 -18.49 -4.94
CA ILE A 208 5.81 -19.13 -3.65
C ILE A 208 4.97 -20.40 -3.41
N TYR A 209 3.71 -20.40 -3.87
CA TYR A 209 2.77 -21.51 -3.66
C TYR A 209 2.06 -21.91 -4.98
N PRO A 210 2.77 -22.57 -5.92
CA PRO A 210 2.21 -22.92 -7.23
C PRO A 210 0.89 -23.68 -7.15
N ASP A 211 0.82 -24.69 -6.28
CA ASP A 211 -0.37 -25.55 -6.10
C ASP A 211 -1.60 -24.82 -5.55
N LYS A 212 -1.40 -23.64 -4.96
CA LYS A 212 -2.47 -22.83 -4.35
C LYS A 212 -2.81 -21.60 -5.19
N SER A 213 -2.20 -21.46 -6.38
CA SER A 213 -2.38 -20.27 -7.21
C SER A 213 -3.85 -20.03 -7.55
N LYS A 214 -4.26 -18.76 -7.44
CA LYS A 214 -5.59 -18.29 -7.84
C LYS A 214 -5.58 -17.54 -9.18
N LEU A 215 -4.47 -17.62 -9.93
CA LEU A 215 -4.37 -17.04 -11.26
C LEU A 215 -5.20 -17.86 -12.28
N PRO A 216 -5.58 -17.28 -13.43
CA PRO A 216 -6.11 -18.05 -14.54
C PRO A 216 -5.12 -19.12 -15.01
N ASP A 217 -5.59 -20.27 -15.51
CA ASP A 217 -4.74 -21.43 -15.79
C ASP A 217 -3.60 -21.13 -16.78
N GLY A 218 -3.86 -20.32 -17.82
CA GLY A 218 -2.82 -19.86 -18.74
C GLY A 218 -1.72 -19.01 -18.08
N GLN A 219 -2.04 -18.25 -17.04
CA GLN A 219 -1.05 -17.48 -16.27
C GLN A 219 -0.32 -18.34 -15.24
N LYS A 220 -1.01 -19.32 -14.63
CA LYS A 220 -0.40 -20.24 -13.65
C LYS A 220 0.80 -20.97 -14.25
N GLU A 221 0.64 -21.51 -15.44
CA GLU A 221 1.67 -22.31 -16.09
C GLU A 221 2.89 -21.46 -16.47
N ILE A 222 2.66 -20.26 -17.00
CA ILE A 222 3.72 -19.28 -17.29
C ILE A 222 4.48 -18.91 -16.02
N VAL A 223 3.78 -18.57 -14.94
CA VAL A 223 4.41 -18.18 -13.66
C VAL A 223 5.19 -19.35 -13.04
N ASN A 224 4.69 -20.58 -13.17
CA ASN A 224 5.39 -21.76 -12.69
C ASN A 224 6.70 -22.00 -13.46
N LEU A 225 6.66 -21.90 -14.79
CA LEU A 225 7.86 -22.01 -15.64
C LEU A 225 8.89 -20.93 -15.31
N ILE A 226 8.44 -19.69 -15.06
CA ILE A 226 9.31 -18.58 -14.62
C ILE A 226 9.94 -18.89 -13.26
N GLY A 227 9.16 -19.38 -12.29
CA GLY A 227 9.66 -19.73 -10.97
C GLY A 227 10.74 -20.83 -11.02
N LEU A 228 10.53 -21.85 -11.86
CA LEU A 228 11.53 -22.90 -12.09
C LEU A 228 12.82 -22.35 -12.71
N ALA A 229 12.71 -21.54 -13.76
CA ALA A 229 13.87 -20.92 -14.40
C ALA A 229 14.68 -20.03 -13.42
N LEU A 230 14.01 -19.23 -12.60
CA LEU A 230 14.68 -18.39 -11.59
C LEU A 230 15.44 -19.22 -10.55
N ASN A 231 14.85 -20.32 -10.07
CA ASN A 231 15.45 -21.20 -9.07
C ASN A 231 16.65 -21.99 -9.60
N GLU A 232 16.68 -22.27 -10.90
CA GLU A 232 17.81 -22.92 -11.57
C GLU A 232 18.96 -21.95 -11.87
N GLY A 233 18.90 -20.73 -11.33
CA GLY A 233 19.93 -19.71 -11.50
C GLY A 233 19.98 -19.17 -12.93
N VAL A 234 18.93 -19.38 -13.73
CA VAL A 234 18.85 -18.81 -15.07
C VAL A 234 18.85 -17.29 -14.93
N ARG A 235 19.96 -16.69 -15.33
CA ARG A 235 19.97 -15.29 -15.73
C ARG A 235 19.20 -15.27 -17.03
N LEU A 236 18.02 -14.67 -17.05
CA LEU A 236 17.27 -14.43 -18.29
C LEU A 236 17.99 -13.29 -19.03
N THR A 237 19.22 -13.58 -19.45
CA THR A 237 20.08 -12.70 -20.24
C THR A 237 20.66 -13.56 -21.36
N ASN A 238 20.62 -13.07 -22.60
CA ASN A 238 21.34 -13.69 -23.72
C ASN A 238 22.87 -13.46 -23.62
N ALA A 239 23.41 -13.25 -22.42
CA ALA A 239 24.85 -13.05 -22.26
C ALA A 239 25.58 -14.38 -22.54
N PRO A 240 26.61 -14.38 -23.41
CA PRO A 240 27.36 -15.58 -23.77
C PRO A 240 28.32 -15.98 -22.65
N THR A 241 27.83 -16.15 -21.43
CA THR A 241 28.50 -16.95 -20.41
C THR A 241 27.94 -18.35 -20.48
N ALA A 242 28.41 -19.07 -21.51
CA ALA A 242 28.57 -20.51 -21.56
C ALA A 242 27.62 -21.36 -20.70
N ILE A 243 26.39 -21.56 -21.18
CA ILE A 243 25.70 -22.84 -20.99
C ILE A 243 25.33 -23.33 -22.39
N LYS A 244 25.92 -24.45 -22.81
CA LYS A 244 25.85 -24.99 -24.18
C LYS A 244 24.46 -25.48 -24.61
N GLU A 245 23.47 -25.48 -23.71
CA GLU A 245 22.09 -25.87 -24.00
C GLU A 245 21.13 -24.91 -23.30
N PRO A 246 20.12 -24.35 -24.00
CA PRO A 246 19.13 -23.48 -23.39
C PRO A 246 18.31 -24.27 -22.38
N ASN A 247 18.10 -23.66 -21.21
CA ASN A 247 17.34 -24.27 -20.11
C ASN A 247 15.95 -24.73 -20.59
N ALA A 248 15.59 -25.98 -20.32
CA ALA A 248 14.37 -26.60 -20.83
C ALA A 248 13.08 -25.85 -20.41
N HIS A 249 13.07 -25.19 -19.25
CA HIS A 249 11.94 -24.37 -18.80
C HIS A 249 11.85 -23.04 -19.55
N VAL A 250 12.99 -22.44 -19.92
CA VAL A 250 13.05 -21.23 -20.77
C VAL A 250 12.54 -21.54 -22.18
N VAL A 251 12.97 -22.67 -22.76
CA VAL A 251 12.49 -23.09 -24.09
C VAL A 251 10.98 -23.33 -24.09
N LYS A 252 10.46 -24.02 -23.06
CA LYS A 252 9.00 -24.24 -22.90
C LYS A 252 8.23 -22.93 -22.71
N LEU A 253 8.81 -21.98 -21.98
CA LEU A 253 8.22 -20.65 -21.77
C LEU A 253 8.14 -19.87 -23.10
N GLN A 254 9.20 -19.89 -23.90
CA GLN A 254 9.24 -19.28 -25.24
C GLN A 254 8.18 -19.89 -26.17
N GLN A 255 8.08 -21.21 -26.22
CA GLN A 255 7.06 -21.91 -27.03
C GLN A 255 5.64 -21.45 -26.66
N LYS A 256 5.31 -21.41 -25.37
CA LYS A 256 3.97 -20.99 -24.90
C LYS A 256 3.65 -19.52 -25.15
N LEU A 257 4.63 -18.63 -25.05
CA LEU A 257 4.40 -17.22 -25.35
C LEU A 257 4.17 -17.02 -26.85
N ASN A 258 4.93 -17.73 -27.69
CA ASN A 258 4.75 -17.71 -29.14
C ASN A 258 3.41 -18.31 -29.58
N GLU A 259 2.93 -19.37 -28.92
CA GLU A 259 1.58 -19.90 -29.14
C GLU A 259 0.46 -18.90 -28.78
N ASN A 260 0.70 -18.03 -27.80
CA ASN A 260 -0.26 -17.01 -27.37
C ASN A 260 -0.22 -15.73 -28.22
N THR A 261 0.90 -15.44 -28.90
CA THR A 261 1.01 -14.30 -29.84
C THR A 261 0.45 -14.65 -31.23
N ILE A 262 0.45 -15.92 -31.64
CA ILE A 262 -0.06 -16.37 -32.95
C ILE A 262 -1.60 -16.51 -33.00
N LYS A 263 -2.30 -16.44 -31.87
CA LYS A 263 -3.78 -16.31 -31.88
C LYS A 263 -4.17 -14.83 -31.87
N PRO A 264 -4.47 -14.20 -33.03
CA PRO A 264 -5.13 -12.91 -33.01
C PRO A 264 -6.46 -13.09 -32.30
N LYS A 265 -6.76 -12.20 -31.35
CA LYS A 265 -8.10 -12.07 -30.80
C LYS A 265 -9.03 -11.67 -31.95
N GLY A 266 -9.74 -12.66 -32.49
CA GLY A 266 -10.98 -12.44 -33.24
C GLY A 266 -12.10 -12.04 -32.30
#